data_AF-A0A7V1H4F7-F1
#
_entry.id   AF-A0A7V1H4F7-F1
#
_cell.length_a   1.000
_cell.length_b   1.000
_cell.length_c   1.000
_cell.angle_alpha   90.00
_cell.angle_beta   90.00
_cell.angle_gamma   90.00
#
_symmetry.space_group_name_H-M   'P 1'
#
loop_
_entity.id
_entity.type
_entity.pdbx_description
1 polymer ?
#
loop_
_entity_poly.entity_id
_entity_poly.type
_entity_poly.pdbx_seq_one_letter_code
_entity_poly.pdbx_strand_id
1 'polypeptide(L)'
;MELKTDVSVQEIIKATESSHHTVGESKVIRLRDEVFSMVHLGEAKGTGNTYSSLEKITGLPVVIVDYADRKVRLGVARLFGNEEIVIKSLSRQYKEIEGFIGLSKRG
;
A
#
# COMPACT_ATOMS: atom_id res chain seq x y z
N MET A 1 6.01 -3.76 25.09
CA MET A 1 4.83 -4.17 24.29
C MET A 1 5.34 -4.40 22.88
N GLU A 2 5.65 -5.64 22.54
CA GLU A 2 5.97 -6.01 21.15
C GLU A 2 4.67 -5.90 20.35
N LEU A 3 4.62 -4.96 19.42
CA LEU A 3 3.59 -4.93 18.39
C LEU A 3 3.89 -6.10 17.44
N LYS A 4 3.35 -7.27 17.79
CA LYS A 4 3.37 -8.44 16.92
C LYS A 4 2.31 -8.22 15.84
N THR A 5 2.66 -7.41 14.86
CA THR A 5 1.82 -7.17 13.71
C THR A 5 2.40 -7.99 12.57
N ASP A 6 1.95 -9.24 12.47
CA ASP A 6 2.31 -10.11 11.35
C ASP A 6 1.66 -9.51 10.09
N VAL A 7 2.46 -8.77 9.33
CA VAL A 7 2.06 -8.21 8.05
C VAL A 7 2.79 -9.00 6.99
N SER A 8 2.02 -9.68 6.14
CA SER A 8 2.56 -10.50 5.07
C SER A 8 1.99 -10.08 3.73
N VAL A 9 2.83 -9.99 2.72
CA VAL A 9 2.40 -9.78 1.33
C VAL A 9 1.89 -11.11 0.79
N GLN A 10 0.61 -11.16 0.45
CA GLN A 10 -0.02 -12.36 -0.10
C GLN A 10 0.05 -12.39 -1.62
N GLU A 11 -0.20 -11.24 -2.25
CA GLU A 11 -0.28 -11.16 -3.70
C GLU A 11 0.05 -9.74 -4.17
N ILE A 12 0.59 -9.67 -5.38
CA ILE A 12 0.80 -8.44 -6.10
C ILE A 12 0.09 -8.55 -7.44
N ILE A 13 -0.84 -7.63 -7.68
CA ILE A 13 -1.59 -7.57 -8.94
C ILE A 13 -1.35 -6.24 -9.63
N LYS A 14 -1.63 -6.22 -10.93
CA LYS A 14 -1.60 -4.99 -11.73
C LYS A 14 -3.03 -4.60 -12.09
N ALA A 15 -3.48 -3.49 -11.52
CA ALA A 15 -4.81 -2.93 -11.72
C ALA A 15 -4.80 -1.92 -12.86
N THR A 16 -5.67 -2.05 -13.84
CA THR A 16 -5.84 -1.04 -14.92
C THR A 16 -6.90 -0.02 -14.53
N GLU A 17 -6.91 1.16 -15.18
CA GLU A 17 -7.93 2.20 -14.91
C GLU A 17 -9.37 1.67 -14.95
N SER A 18 -9.66 0.75 -15.88
CA SER A 18 -10.97 0.09 -16.00
C SER A 18 -11.39 -0.76 -14.79
N SER A 19 -10.47 -1.12 -13.91
CA SER A 19 -10.73 -1.90 -12.68
C SER A 19 -10.92 -1.02 -11.44
N HIS A 20 -10.61 0.28 -11.53
CA HIS A 20 -10.77 1.21 -10.42
C HIS A 20 -12.15 1.83 -10.44
N HIS A 21 -12.87 1.70 -9.33
CA HIS A 21 -14.19 2.30 -9.18
C HIS A 21 -14.27 3.05 -7.84
N THR A 22 -15.27 3.90 -7.74
CA THR A 22 -15.65 4.53 -6.48
C THR A 22 -17.09 4.14 -6.18
N VAL A 23 -17.33 3.60 -4.99
CA VAL A 23 -18.66 3.25 -4.50
C VAL A 23 -18.91 4.10 -3.26
N GLY A 24 -19.80 5.09 -3.38
CA GLY A 24 -19.96 6.14 -2.37
C GLY A 24 -18.69 6.98 -2.25
N GLU A 25 -18.10 7.03 -1.06
CA GLU A 25 -16.81 7.70 -0.80
C GLU A 25 -15.62 6.71 -0.81
N SER A 26 -15.89 5.41 -0.98
CA SER A 26 -14.86 4.38 -0.90
C SER A 26 -14.26 4.08 -2.26
N LYS A 27 -12.92 4.11 -2.33
CA LYS A 27 -12.18 3.62 -3.48
C LYS A 27 -12.16 2.09 -3.46
N VAL A 28 -12.56 1.51 -4.58
CA VAL A 28 -12.62 0.06 -4.74
C VAL A 28 -11.89 -0.38 -6.00
N ILE A 29 -11.44 -1.63 -5.99
CA ILE A 29 -10.93 -2.32 -7.16
C ILE A 29 -11.81 -3.54 -7.44
N ARG A 30 -12.18 -3.70 -8.71
CA ARG A 30 -12.87 -4.90 -9.18
C ARG A 30 -11.86 -5.85 -9.80
N LEU A 31 -11.76 -7.05 -9.23
CA LEU A 31 -10.91 -8.12 -9.73
C LEU A 31 -11.80 -9.28 -10.08
N ARG A 32 -11.89 -9.58 -11.39
CA ARG A 32 -12.85 -10.55 -11.92
C ARG A 32 -14.27 -10.17 -11.45
N ASP A 33 -14.89 -11.00 -10.63
CA ASP A 33 -16.25 -10.82 -10.14
C ASP A 33 -16.34 -10.33 -8.69
N GLU A 34 -15.20 -10.00 -8.08
CA GLU A 34 -15.15 -9.53 -6.70
C GLU A 34 -14.77 -8.04 -6.63
N VAL A 35 -15.42 -7.32 -5.71
CA VAL A 35 -15.18 -5.90 -5.43
C VAL A 35 -14.53 -5.76 -4.07
N PHE A 36 -13.43 -5.03 -4.01
CA PHE A 36 -12.68 -4.87 -2.78
C PHE A 36 -12.33 -3.42 -2.50
N SER A 37 -12.43 -3.02 -1.23
CA SER A 37 -11.91 -1.72 -0.78
C SER A 37 -10.39 -1.64 -0.96
N MET A 38 -9.89 -0.48 -1.35
CA MET A 38 -8.47 -0.24 -1.56
C MET A 38 -8.07 1.13 -1.00
N VAL A 39 -6.87 1.20 -0.43
CA VAL A 39 -6.24 2.45 0.02
C VAL A 39 -5.10 2.79 -0.92
N HIS A 40 -5.06 4.01 -1.44
CA HIS A 40 -3.90 4.51 -2.17
C HIS A 40 -2.89 5.09 -1.18
N LEU A 41 -1.66 4.57 -1.14
CA LEU A 41 -0.71 4.94 -0.10
C LEU A 41 -0.28 6.42 -0.19
N GLY A 42 -0.27 7.00 -1.40
CA GLY A 42 -0.02 8.43 -1.60
C GLY A 42 -1.11 9.29 -0.94
N GLU A 43 -2.36 8.87 -1.02
CA GLU A 43 -3.49 9.60 -0.43
C GLU A 43 -3.52 9.44 1.09
N ALA A 44 -3.24 8.24 1.59
CA ALA A 44 -3.16 7.96 3.02
C ALA A 44 -2.06 8.74 3.75
N LYS A 45 -0.98 9.13 3.05
CA LYS A 45 0.09 9.95 3.60
C LYS A 45 -0.18 11.45 3.53
N GLY A 46 -1.37 11.87 3.06
CA GLY A 46 -1.75 13.28 2.97
C GLY A 46 -0.97 14.06 1.90
N THR A 47 -0.22 13.39 1.03
CA THR A 47 0.60 14.06 0.01
C THR A 47 -0.22 14.53 -1.19
N GLY A 48 -1.54 14.30 -1.18
CA GLY A 48 -2.46 14.72 -2.25
C GLY A 48 -2.20 14.05 -3.60
N ASN A 49 -1.23 13.13 -3.68
CA ASN A 49 -0.84 12.46 -4.91
C ASN A 49 -1.94 11.46 -5.29
N THR A 50 -2.85 11.95 -6.12
CA THR A 50 -3.78 11.13 -6.89
C THR A 50 -3.00 10.42 -7.99
N TYR A 51 -3.54 9.33 -8.52
CA TYR A 51 -3.00 8.63 -9.69
C TYR A 51 -2.54 9.59 -10.78
N SER A 52 -1.25 9.55 -11.10
CA SER A 52 -0.71 10.22 -12.29
C SER A 52 -1.41 9.68 -13.54
N SER A 53 -1.61 10.53 -14.55
CA SER A 53 -2.15 10.11 -15.84
C SER A 53 -1.40 8.92 -16.44
N LEU A 54 -0.10 8.81 -16.17
CA LEU A 54 0.72 7.68 -16.60
C LEU A 54 0.38 6.38 -15.83
N GLU A 55 0.10 6.47 -14.54
CA GLU A 55 -0.27 5.32 -13.70
C GLU A 55 -1.65 4.78 -14.08
N LYS A 56 -2.57 5.68 -14.44
CA LYS A 56 -3.89 5.30 -14.96
C LYS A 56 -3.77 4.45 -16.25
N ILE A 57 -2.94 4.90 -17.19
CA ILE A 57 -2.75 4.22 -18.49
C ILE A 57 -1.95 2.92 -18.35
N THR A 58 -0.87 2.94 -17.58
CA THR A 58 0.08 1.81 -17.53
C THR A 58 -0.35 0.72 -16.55
N GLY A 59 -1.31 1.02 -15.67
CA GLY A 59 -1.80 0.15 -14.62
C GLY A 59 -1.00 0.29 -13.33
N LEU A 60 -1.72 0.43 -12.22
CA LEU A 60 -1.19 0.61 -10.88
C LEU A 60 -0.92 -0.74 -10.20
N PRO A 61 0.28 -0.95 -9.64
CA PRO A 61 0.52 -2.05 -8.73
C PRO A 61 -0.37 -1.96 -7.48
N VAL A 62 -1.08 -3.04 -7.17
CA VAL A 62 -1.85 -3.20 -5.93
C VAL A 62 -1.26 -4.37 -5.14
N VAL A 63 -0.83 -4.08 -3.91
CA VAL A 63 -0.29 -5.06 -2.98
C VAL A 63 -1.40 -5.51 -2.04
N ILE A 64 -1.67 -6.82 -2.01
CA ILE A 64 -2.61 -7.42 -1.07
C ILE A 64 -1.79 -7.91 0.12
N VAL A 65 -2.08 -7.35 1.30
CA VAL A 65 -1.42 -7.73 2.55
C VAL A 65 -2.43 -8.30 3.53
N ASP A 66 -2.02 -9.34 4.26
CA ASP A 66 -2.71 -9.74 5.47
C ASP A 66 -2.22 -8.87 6.63
N TYR A 67 -3.19 -8.39 7.42
CA TYR A 67 -2.96 -7.63 8.63
C TYR A 67 -3.95 -8.12 9.67
N ALA A 68 -3.47 -8.81 10.71
CA ALA A 68 -4.32 -9.57 11.63
C ALA A 68 -5.29 -10.48 10.82
N ASP A 69 -6.58 -10.47 11.11
CA ASP A 69 -7.60 -11.26 10.39
C ASP A 69 -8.22 -10.51 9.19
N ARG A 70 -7.51 -9.53 8.62
CA ARG A 70 -8.04 -8.69 7.53
C ARG A 70 -7.08 -8.64 6.33
N LYS A 71 -7.67 -8.67 5.14
CA LYS A 71 -6.97 -8.37 3.87
C LYS A 71 -7.06 -6.90 3.53
N VAL A 72 -5.92 -6.25 3.36
CA VAL A 72 -5.81 -4.85 2.95
C VAL A 72 -5.22 -4.77 1.55
N ARG A 73 -5.79 -3.93 0.70
CA ARG A 73 -5.31 -3.66 -0.66
C ARG A 73 -4.68 -2.28 -0.71
N LEU A 74 -3.41 -2.22 -1.08
CA LEU A 74 -2.60 -1.01 -1.09
C LEU A 74 -2.17 -0.69 -2.51
N GLY A 75 -2.68 0.42 -3.05
CA GLY A 75 -2.20 0.97 -4.31
C GLY A 75 -0.88 1.72 -4.12
N VAL A 76 0.14 1.37 -4.92
CA VAL A 76 1.48 1.98 -4.87
C VAL A 76 1.95 2.40 -6.24
N ALA A 77 2.81 3.42 -6.32
CA ALA A 77 3.29 3.94 -7.60
C ALA A 77 4.25 2.98 -8.34
N ARG A 78 5.10 2.27 -7.59
CA ARG A 78 6.11 1.37 -8.17
C ARG A 78 6.50 0.28 -7.17
N LEU A 79 6.82 -0.89 -7.70
CA LEU A 79 7.48 -1.97 -6.96
C LEU A 79 8.95 -2.06 -7.38
N PHE A 80 9.83 -2.11 -6.41
CA PHE A 80 11.29 -2.19 -6.63
C PHE A 80 11.84 -3.63 -6.52
N GLY A 81 10.98 -4.61 -6.24
CA GLY A 81 11.35 -6.01 -6.02
C GLY A 81 11.45 -6.37 -4.54
N ASN A 82 12.02 -7.54 -4.26
CA ASN A 82 12.29 -8.01 -2.90
C ASN A 82 13.75 -7.72 -2.55
N GLU A 83 13.98 -7.21 -1.35
CA GLU A 83 15.31 -6.91 -0.82
C GLU A 83 15.37 -7.37 0.64
N GLU A 84 16.48 -8.00 1.04
CA GLU A 84 16.73 -8.25 2.44
C GLU A 84 17.19 -6.93 3.08
N ILE A 85 16.36 -6.39 3.97
CA ILE A 85 16.61 -5.10 4.60
C ILE A 85 16.82 -5.25 6.09
N VAL A 86 17.71 -4.42 6.64
CA VAL A 86 17.84 -4.26 8.10
C VAL A 86 16.99 -3.07 8.54
N ILE A 87 15.88 -3.35 9.22
CA ILE A 87 15.02 -2.32 9.80
C ILE A 87 15.72 -1.76 11.05
N LYS A 88 16.05 -0.47 11.03
CA LYS A 88 16.52 0.26 12.21
C LYS A 88 15.35 0.95 12.89
N SER A 89 15.36 0.95 14.21
CA SER A 89 14.39 1.71 15.01
C SER A 89 14.45 3.20 14.65
N LEU A 90 13.27 3.83 14.61
CA LEU A 90 13.18 5.28 14.45
C LEU A 90 13.91 5.98 15.60
N SER A 91 14.76 6.96 15.28
CA SER A 91 15.35 7.82 16.29
C SER A 91 14.24 8.62 17.00
N ARG A 92 14.54 9.17 18.18
CA ARG A 92 13.55 9.84 19.05
C ARG A 92 12.75 10.93 18.32
N GLN A 93 13.33 11.56 17.30
CA GLN A 93 12.74 12.61 16.47
C GLN A 93 11.67 12.11 15.48
N TYR A 94 11.62 10.80 15.20
CA TYR A 94 10.68 10.21 14.24
C TYR A 94 9.73 9.20 14.89
N LYS A 95 9.88 8.91 16.20
CA LYS A 95 9.01 7.97 16.93
C LYS A 95 7.56 8.44 17.05
N GLU A 96 7.31 9.73 16.91
CA GLU A 96 5.97 10.33 17.02
C GLU A 96 5.19 10.31 15.70
N ILE A 97 5.81 9.87 14.59
CA ILE A 97 5.13 9.83 13.30
C ILE A 97 4.32 8.53 13.20
N GLU A 98 3.00 8.67 13.33
CA GLU A 98 2.07 7.56 13.20
C GLU A 98 2.18 6.86 11.83
N GLY A 99 2.06 5.53 11.84
CA GLY A 99 2.13 4.73 10.63
C GLY A 99 3.54 4.53 10.06
N PHE A 100 4.59 4.75 10.87
CA PHE A 100 5.97 4.35 10.57
C PHE A 100 6.52 3.45 11.69
N ILE A 101 7.11 2.32 11.32
CA ILE A 101 7.68 1.34 12.27
C ILE A 101 9.21 1.38 12.34
N GLY A 102 9.87 1.96 11.34
CA GLY A 102 11.33 1.91 11.21
C GLY A 102 11.84 2.63 9.97
N LEU A 103 13.16 2.71 9.86
CA LEU A 103 13.88 3.21 8.69
C LEU A 103 14.86 2.13 8.24
N SER A 104 14.92 1.90 6.94
CA SER A 104 15.97 1.10 6.31
C SER A 104 16.77 1.97 5.35
N LYS A 105 18.05 1.67 5.21
CA LYS A 105 18.91 2.25 4.18
C LYS A 105 19.23 1.16 3.18
N ARG A 106 18.99 1.47 1.91
CA ARG A 106 19.43 0.64 0.78
C ARG A 106 20.92 0.87 0.55
N GLY A 107 21.67 -0.21 0.40
CA GLY A 107 23.09 -0.23 0.03
C GLY A 107 23.30 -0.11 -1.47
#